data_AF-A0ABD3E459-F1
#
_entry.id   AF-A0ABD3E459-F1
#
_cell.length_a   1.000
_cell.length_b   1.000
_cell.length_c   1.000
_cell.angle_alpha   90.00
_cell.angle_beta   90.00
_cell.angle_gamma   90.00
#
_symmetry.space_group_name_H-M   'P 1'
#
loop_
_entity.id
_entity.type
_entity.pdbx_description
1 polymer ?
#
loop_
_entity_poly.entity_id
_entity_poly.type
_entity_poly.pdbx_seq_one_letter_code
_entity_poly.pdbx_strand_id
1 'polypeptide(L)' 'MAIFSLLSELHSGKTNWEIKARVVRVYKQPIFKLQEKIGTNEMVIHDSTGRRIQLR' A
#
# COMPACT_ATOMS: atom_id res chain seq x y z
N MET A 1 -18.18 -14.99 3.29
CA MET A 1 -17.13 -14.34 4.11
C MET A 1 -15.94 -14.11 3.20
N ALA A 2 -15.52 -12.87 2.94
CA ALA A 2 -14.34 -12.62 2.12
C ALA A 2 -13.07 -13.00 2.92
N ILE A 3 -12.19 -13.79 2.33
CA ILE A 3 -10.92 -14.20 2.95
C ILE A 3 -9.86 -13.20 2.50
N PHE A 4 -9.40 -12.34 3.41
CA PHE A 4 -8.34 -11.38 3.15
C PHE A 4 -6.99 -11.97 3.53
N SER A 5 -5.97 -11.74 2.71
CA SER A 5 -4.58 -12.09 3.00
C SER A 5 -3.99 -11.14 4.05
N LEU A 6 -3.06 -11.67 4.84
CA LEU A 6 -2.21 -10.86 5.72
C LEU A 6 -1.03 -10.25 4.95
N LEU A 7 -0.47 -9.14 5.45
CA LEU A 7 0.67 -8.50 4.78
C LEU A 7 1.92 -9.38 4.77
N SER A 8 2.09 -10.25 5.77
CA SER A 8 3.18 -11.23 5.84
C SER A 8 3.10 -12.32 4.77
N GLU A 9 1.93 -12.52 4.16
CA GLU A 9 1.69 -13.53 3.13
C GLU A 9 1.89 -12.97 1.71
N LEU A 10 2.17 -11.67 1.59
CA LEU A 10 2.49 -11.05 0.32
C LEU A 10 3.94 -11.35 -0.06
N HIS A 11 4.13 -11.87 -1.27
CA HIS A 11 5.44 -12.13 -1.86
C HIS A 11 5.33 -12.00 -3.40
N SER A 12 6.45 -11.86 -4.09
CA SER A 12 6.50 -11.55 -5.53
C SER A 12 5.76 -12.55 -6.44
N GLY A 13 5.67 -13.81 -6.03
CA GLY A 13 4.94 -14.85 -6.77
C GLY A 13 3.42 -14.90 -6.54
N LYS A 14 2.89 -14.10 -5.59
CA LYS A 14 1.45 -14.10 -5.28
C LYS A 14 0.75 -13.07 -6.15
N THR A 15 0.09 -13.53 -7.21
CA THR A 15 -0.54 -12.66 -8.22
C THR A 15 -1.97 -12.26 -7.86
N ASN A 16 -2.70 -13.11 -7.13
CA ASN A 16 -4.06 -12.83 -6.67
C ASN A 16 -4.08 -12.68 -5.15
N TRP A 17 -4.41 -11.47 -4.69
CA TRP A 17 -4.53 -11.19 -3.27
C TRP A 17 -5.51 -10.03 -3.06
N GLU A 18 -6.16 -10.08 -1.91
CA GLU A 18 -6.97 -8.99 -1.37
C GLU A 18 -6.55 -8.80 0.08
N ILE A 19 -6.38 -7.56 0.53
CA ILE A 19 -5.96 -7.26 1.91
C ILE A 19 -6.98 -6.35 2.57
N LYS A 20 -7.17 -6.55 3.87
CA LYS A 20 -7.90 -5.62 4.73
C LYS A 20 -6.90 -4.93 5.65
N ALA A 21 -6.70 -3.63 5.42
CA ALA A 21 -5.72 -2.85 6.17
C ALA A 21 -6.28 -1.47 6.54
N ARG A 22 -5.77 -0.90 7.63
CA ARG A 22 -6.02 0.48 8.03
C ARG A 22 -4.95 1.38 7.45
N VAL A 23 -5.37 2.46 6.79
CA VAL A 23 -4.47 3.54 6.39
C VAL A 23 -4.04 4.32 7.63
N VAL A 24 -2.74 4.39 7.86
CA VAL A 24 -2.16 5.08 9.02
C VAL A 24 -1.57 6.43 8.63
N ARG A 25 -1.05 6.55 7.42
CA ARG A 25 -0.50 7.81 6.91
C ARG A 25 -0.55 7.86 5.39
N VAL A 26 -0.77 9.06 4.85
CA VAL A 26 -0.67 9.37 3.42
C VAL A 26 0.27 10.55 3.26
N TYR A 27 1.28 10.41 2.40
CA TYR A 27 2.19 11.48 2.01
C TYR A 27 1.91 11.87 0.57
N LYS A 28 1.71 13.17 0.33
CA LYS A 28 1.67 13.69 -1.03
C LYS A 28 3.12 13.84 -1.51
N GLN A 29 3.54 13.03 -2.47
CA GLN A 29 4.86 13.19 -3.08
C GLN A 29 4.75 14.05 -4.34
N PRO A 30 5.35 15.24 -4.36
CA PRO A 30 5.48 16.00 -5.59
C PRO A 30 6.52 15.31 -6.48
N ILE A 31 6.07 14.70 -7.59
CA ILE A 31 6.98 14.29 -8.65
C ILE A 31 7.24 15.51 -9.53
N PHE A 32 8.43 16.09 -9.40
CA PHE A 32 8.91 17.12 -10.32
C PHE A 32 9.49 16.43 -11.57
N LYS A 33 8.62 15.90 -12.44
CA LYS A 33 9.01 15.55 -13.82
C LYS A 33 8.52 16.65 -14.75
N LEU A 34 9.41 17.04 -15.67
CA LEU A 34 9.21 18.07 -16.68
C LEU A 34 7.81 17.92 -17.32
N GLN A 35 7.10 19.05 -17.40
CA GLN A 35 5.89 19.31 -18.19
C GLN A 35 4.57 18.64 -17.77
N GLU A 36 4.55 17.57 -16.98
CA GLU A 36 3.29 16.97 -16.51
C GLU A 36 3.31 16.71 -14.99
N LYS A 37 2.45 17.43 -14.24
CA LYS A 37 2.29 17.24 -12.79
C LYS A 37 1.51 15.96 -12.50
N ILE A 38 2.18 14.80 -12.55
CA ILE A 38 1.64 13.54 -12.04
C ILE A 38 2.06 13.44 -10.56
N GLY A 39 1.15 13.70 -9.63
CA GLY A 39 1.43 13.48 -8.20
C GLY A 39 1.26 12.00 -7.83
N THR A 40 2.22 11.42 -7.11
CA THR A 40 2.02 10.12 -6.45
C THR A 40 1.70 10.34 -4.97
N ASN A 41 0.90 9.44 -4.41
CA ASN A 41 0.68 9.39 -2.96
C ASN A 41 1.43 8.17 -2.44
N GLU A 42 2.36 8.39 -1.51
CA GLU A 42 2.87 7.28 -0.71
C GLU A 42 1.91 7.03 0.46
N MET A 43 1.70 5.76 0.81
CA MET A 43 0.79 5.38 1.87
C MET A 43 1.44 4.38 2.82
N VAL A 44 1.14 4.50 4.11
CA VAL A 44 1.52 3.52 5.12
C VAL A 44 0.27 2.84 5.64
N ILE A 45 0.22 1.51 5.57
CA ILE A 45 -0.92 0.70 6.00
C ILE A 45 -0.52 -0.32 7.06
N HIS A 46 -1.45 -0.62 7.95
CA HIS A 46 -1.34 -1.68 8.96
C HIS A 46 -2.43 -2.73 8.75
N ASP A 47 -2.10 -4.03 8.80
CA ASP A 47 -3.12 -5.08 8.85
C ASP A 47 -3.61 -5.37 10.27
N SER A 48 -4.50 -6.34 10.40
CA SER A 48 -5.07 -6.79 11.69
C SER A 48 -4.03 -7.35 12.66
N THR A 49 -2.85 -7.76 12.18
CA THR A 49 -1.75 -8.26 13.03
C THR A 49 -0.85 -7.12 13.53
N GLY A 50 -1.11 -5.89 13.10
CA GLY A 50 -0.27 -4.72 13.43
C GLY A 50 0.98 -4.61 12.56
N ARG A 51 1.15 -5.49 11.56
CA ARG A 51 2.26 -5.41 10.61
C ARG A 51 2.08 -4.20 9.70
N ARG A 52 3.18 -3.49 9.43
CA ARG A 52 3.20 -2.24 8.65
C ARG A 52 3.94 -2.42 7.34
N ILE A 53 3.38 -1.89 6.25
CA ILE A 53 4.10 -1.70 4.99
C ILE A 53 3.93 -0.28 4.44
N GLN A 54 4.92 0.18 3.68
CA GLN A 54 4.88 1.43 2.93
C GLN A 54 4.68 1.12 1.45
N LEU A 55 3.68 1.76 0.86
CA LEU A 55 3.30 1.69 -0.55
C LEU A 55 3.74 2.99 -1.22
N ARG A 56 4.22 2.87 -2.46
CA ARG A 56 4.66 3.98 -3.31
C ARG A 56 3.93 3.94 -4.65
#